data_AF-A0A3C1JXH8-F1
#
_entry.id   AF-A0A3C1JXH8-F1
#
_cell.length_a   1.000
_cell.length_b   1.000
_cell.length_c   1.000
_cell.angle_alpha   90.00
_cell.angle_beta   90.00
_cell.angle_gamma   90.00
#
_symmetry.space_group_name_H-M   'P 1'
#
loop_
_entity.id
_entity.type
_entity.pdbx_description
1 polymer ?
#
loop_
_entity_poly.entity_id
_entity_poly.type
_entity_poly.pdbx_seq_one_letter_code
_entity_poly.pdbx_strand_id
1 'polypeptide(L)'
;MQFYIISKINFISNLSRVNKNNIMHNKISKRVLVLIMLLVISIPVVFANNDSQTIVSEPTTKFMFWAFLLGGLSAISLVIGSALGIVWRPSPRLTAAFTAFGAGALLAALSVELIAPTVIEFVESSHTATGNTSGHEMFLEFVFLLGGCILGGILFYFLNEALNSKGGYLRKASTTISYFNHLRNKRFRLALKRLSKIKLIRSIPVTHLDILIQHIRQVHFKKGSYLFHKGDTINRIYFIESGEVNLIYNKDQVHIIKDNGIIGETAFLLHDALLYDAIASTDVKAFELSQNDFNYLRDACPELQEILGIYARNELIHDLGHENGDSKNHAEAEDWTYEASKHVHQHSYIPTQTEINEHAQKQTSAPLSIWLGIFLDGIPESFVIGAGFLIILSSKSSLGTVSFTDVVPYTLIAGLFLSNLPEAMSSSIGMKKMGWKPFKILTLWVSLMLMTAIGAIFGYYYGATIPNYVEIGVEGIASGAMLTMIAQTMIPEAVHIGGSKVTGLSTLAGYLSAVAFKVFE
;
A
#
# COMPACT_ATOMS: atom_id res chain seq x y z
N MET A 1 -19.63 22.06 39.42
CA MET A 1 -20.01 22.03 37.98
C MET A 1 -19.05 22.82 37.06
N GLN A 2 -18.15 23.67 37.58
CA GLN A 2 -17.17 24.42 36.75
C GLN A 2 -15.84 23.70 36.46
N PHE A 3 -15.46 22.67 37.22
CA PHE A 3 -14.20 21.92 36.99
C PHE A 3 -14.28 20.85 35.89
N TYR A 4 -15.47 20.48 35.43
CA TYR A 4 -15.66 19.42 34.42
C TYR A 4 -15.66 19.94 32.97
N ILE A 5 -15.79 21.26 32.76
CA ILE A 5 -15.89 21.87 31.43
C ILE A 5 -14.50 22.32 30.91
N ILE A 6 -13.58 22.70 31.79
CA ILE A 6 -12.24 23.19 31.39
C ILE A 6 -11.30 22.06 30.95
N SER A 7 -11.49 20.83 31.45
CA SER A 7 -10.73 19.64 31.02
C SER A 7 -11.07 19.18 29.59
N LYS A 8 -12.32 19.38 29.12
CA LYS A 8 -12.74 18.97 27.77
C LYS A 8 -12.33 19.97 26.67
N ILE A 9 -12.13 21.24 27.00
CA ILE A 9 -11.75 22.27 26.01
C ILE A 9 -10.27 22.14 25.61
N ASN A 10 -9.38 21.74 26.53
CA ASN A 10 -7.96 21.50 26.23
C ASN A 10 -7.67 20.15 25.54
N PHE A 11 -8.59 19.17 25.61
CA PHE A 11 -8.47 17.93 24.84
C PHE A 11 -8.91 18.11 23.38
N ILE A 12 -9.85 19.02 23.12
CA ILE A 12 -10.34 19.33 21.76
C ILE A 12 -9.38 20.29 21.02
N SER A 13 -8.68 21.19 21.73
CA SER A 13 -7.70 22.08 21.11
C SER A 13 -6.42 21.34 20.66
N ASN A 14 -5.99 20.30 21.39
CA ASN A 14 -4.79 19.52 21.06
C ASN A 14 -4.98 18.46 19.95
N LEU A 15 -6.21 18.13 19.56
CA LEU A 15 -6.47 17.33 18.35
C LEU A 15 -6.58 18.19 17.07
N SER A 16 -6.65 19.52 17.18
CA SER A 16 -6.87 20.41 16.03
C SER A 16 -5.63 20.73 15.19
N ARG A 17 -4.43 20.34 15.66
CA ARG A 17 -3.16 20.50 14.92
C ARG A 17 -2.61 19.20 14.31
N VAL A 18 -3.43 18.15 14.21
CA VAL A 18 -3.13 16.97 13.38
C VAL A 18 -3.85 17.11 12.05
N ASN A 19 -3.14 17.72 11.10
CA ASN A 19 -3.29 17.53 9.65
C ASN A 19 -4.73 17.62 9.08
N LYS A 20 -5.27 18.84 9.03
CA LYS A 20 -6.54 19.18 8.34
C LYS A 20 -6.58 18.70 6.87
N ASN A 21 -5.42 18.60 6.22
CA ASN A 21 -5.29 18.14 4.82
C ASN A 21 -5.57 16.63 4.65
N ASN A 22 -5.22 15.78 5.63
CA ASN A 22 -5.52 14.34 5.55
C ASN A 22 -6.98 14.01 5.85
N ILE A 23 -7.67 14.80 6.67
CA ILE A 23 -9.06 14.53 7.06
C ILE A 23 -10.04 14.95 5.93
N MET A 24 -9.74 16.05 5.22
CA MET A 24 -10.48 16.46 4.03
C MET A 24 -10.35 15.44 2.89
N HIS A 25 -9.13 14.99 2.60
CA HIS A 25 -8.89 14.03 1.52
C HIS A 25 -9.59 12.68 1.77
N ASN A 26 -9.66 12.24 3.03
CA ASN A 26 -10.27 10.96 3.43
C ASN A 26 -11.81 11.04 3.59
N LYS A 27 -12.38 12.24 3.79
CA LYS A 27 -13.85 12.46 3.74
C LYS A 27 -14.35 12.60 2.31
N ILE A 28 -13.60 13.30 1.46
CA ILE A 28 -13.91 13.46 0.04
C ILE A 28 -13.79 12.11 -0.66
N SER A 29 -12.73 11.33 -0.42
CA SER A 29 -12.57 9.99 -1.02
C SER A 29 -13.71 9.05 -0.61
N LYS A 30 -14.14 9.02 0.66
CA LYS A 30 -15.24 8.14 1.09
C LYS A 30 -16.59 8.49 0.46
N ARG A 31 -16.92 9.78 0.34
CA ARG A 31 -18.18 10.21 -0.28
C ARG A 31 -18.17 9.94 -1.78
N VAL A 32 -17.06 10.26 -2.45
CA VAL A 32 -16.86 9.98 -3.87
C VAL A 32 -16.89 8.47 -4.15
N LEU A 33 -16.25 7.66 -3.31
CA LEU A 33 -16.23 6.20 -3.42
C LEU A 33 -17.62 5.58 -3.29
N VAL A 34 -18.40 5.97 -2.27
CA VAL A 34 -19.78 5.49 -2.10
C VAL A 34 -20.66 5.93 -3.27
N LEU A 35 -20.47 7.15 -3.76
CA LEU A 35 -21.21 7.66 -4.91
C LEU A 35 -20.87 6.91 -6.19
N ILE A 36 -19.59 6.64 -6.47
CA ILE A 36 -19.15 5.90 -7.66
C ILE A 36 -19.56 4.43 -7.57
N MET A 37 -19.48 3.81 -6.40
CA MET A 37 -19.90 2.43 -6.21
C MET A 37 -21.42 2.27 -6.39
N LEU A 38 -22.19 3.22 -5.85
CA LEU A 38 -23.61 3.32 -6.15
C LEU A 38 -23.84 3.57 -7.63
N LEU A 39 -23.01 4.37 -8.32
CA LEU A 39 -23.10 4.62 -9.75
C LEU A 39 -22.89 3.34 -10.57
N VAL A 40 -21.83 2.57 -10.31
CA VAL A 40 -21.51 1.33 -11.02
C VAL A 40 -22.58 0.26 -10.82
N ILE A 41 -23.17 0.18 -9.62
CA ILE A 41 -24.27 -0.77 -9.34
C ILE A 41 -25.61 -0.25 -9.88
N SER A 42 -25.85 1.06 -9.87
CA SER A 42 -27.13 1.65 -10.29
C SER A 42 -27.24 1.85 -11.79
N ILE A 43 -26.14 2.05 -12.52
CA ILE A 43 -26.18 2.25 -13.98
C ILE A 43 -26.91 1.08 -14.67
N PRO A 44 -26.52 -0.20 -14.48
CA PRO A 44 -27.24 -1.32 -15.11
C PRO A 44 -28.72 -1.37 -14.68
N VAL A 45 -29.01 -1.10 -13.40
CA VAL A 45 -30.37 -1.18 -12.83
C VAL A 45 -31.28 -0.05 -13.33
N VAL A 46 -30.74 1.15 -13.55
CA VAL A 46 -31.48 2.31 -14.07
C VAL A 46 -31.81 2.11 -15.54
N PHE A 47 -30.87 1.60 -16.34
CA PHE A 47 -31.11 1.33 -17.76
C PHE A 47 -32.00 0.11 -17.99
N ALA A 48 -32.02 -0.89 -17.10
CA ALA A 48 -32.93 -2.02 -17.16
C ALA A 48 -34.42 -1.65 -16.96
N ASN A 49 -34.71 -0.50 -16.33
CA ASN A 49 -36.08 -0.04 -16.06
C ASN A 49 -36.65 0.87 -17.16
N ASN A 50 -35.85 1.27 -18.15
CA ASN A 50 -36.34 1.99 -19.31
C ASN A 50 -36.76 0.97 -20.38
N ASP A 51 -37.92 1.16 -20.99
CA ASP A 51 -38.50 0.26 -22.00
C ASP A 51 -37.51 0.02 -23.18
N SER A 52 -36.71 -1.04 -23.11
CA SER A 52 -35.83 -1.48 -24.21
C SER A 52 -35.96 -2.98 -24.47
N GLN A 53 -35.89 -3.32 -25.76
CA GLN A 53 -36.23 -4.61 -26.36
C GLN A 53 -35.47 -5.78 -25.73
N THR A 54 -36.22 -6.78 -25.26
CA THR A 54 -35.71 -8.08 -24.82
C THR A 54 -35.03 -8.82 -25.98
N ILE A 55 -33.71 -8.97 -25.94
CA ILE A 55 -32.92 -9.71 -26.95
C ILE A 55 -33.11 -11.24 -26.79
N VAL A 56 -33.56 -11.70 -25.61
CA VAL A 56 -33.73 -13.13 -25.29
C VAL A 56 -35.11 -13.38 -24.69
N SER A 57 -35.71 -14.52 -25.01
CA SER A 57 -36.87 -15.09 -24.32
C SER A 57 -36.59 -15.15 -22.81
N GLU A 58 -37.60 -14.85 -21.99
CA GLU A 58 -37.49 -14.62 -20.54
C GLU A 58 -36.37 -15.43 -19.83
N PRO A 59 -35.54 -14.77 -18.99
CA PRO A 59 -34.41 -15.42 -18.33
C PRO A 59 -34.85 -16.70 -17.61
N THR A 60 -34.38 -17.85 -18.09
CA THR A 60 -34.86 -19.14 -17.57
C THR A 60 -34.13 -19.52 -16.28
N THR A 61 -34.84 -20.21 -15.39
CA THR A 61 -34.26 -20.76 -14.14
C THR A 61 -33.08 -21.69 -14.41
N LYS A 62 -33.09 -22.40 -15.55
CA LYS A 62 -31.99 -23.25 -16.01
C LYS A 62 -30.72 -22.43 -16.25
N PHE A 63 -30.80 -21.33 -17.00
CA PHE A 63 -29.63 -20.52 -17.34
C PHE A 63 -29.14 -19.68 -16.17
N MET A 64 -30.02 -19.22 -15.28
CA MET A 64 -29.61 -18.62 -14.01
C MET A 64 -28.80 -19.60 -13.15
N PHE A 65 -29.20 -20.87 -13.10
CA PHE A 65 -28.43 -21.90 -12.38
C PHE A 65 -27.07 -22.16 -13.05
N TRP A 66 -27.00 -22.14 -14.38
CA TRP A 66 -25.72 -22.25 -15.10
C TRP A 66 -24.79 -21.08 -14.83
N ALA A 67 -25.30 -19.84 -14.87
CA ALA A 67 -24.53 -18.65 -14.49
C ALA A 67 -24.01 -18.74 -13.03
N PHE A 68 -24.85 -19.21 -12.10
CA PHE A 68 -24.44 -19.47 -10.72
C PHE A 68 -23.29 -20.50 -10.64
N LEU A 69 -23.38 -21.61 -11.38
CA LEU A 69 -22.32 -22.61 -11.43
C LEU A 69 -21.02 -22.05 -12.01
N LEU A 70 -21.09 -21.23 -13.07
CA LEU A 70 -19.91 -20.61 -13.67
C LEU A 70 -19.23 -19.64 -12.71
N GLY A 71 -19.99 -18.77 -12.05
CA GLY A 71 -19.45 -17.86 -11.02
C GLY A 71 -18.85 -18.63 -9.84
N GLY A 72 -19.51 -19.70 -9.40
CA GLY A 72 -18.98 -20.59 -8.34
C GLY A 72 -17.71 -21.32 -8.76
N LEU A 73 -17.63 -21.82 -9.99
CA LEU A 73 -16.48 -22.57 -10.51
C LEU A 73 -15.26 -21.68 -10.71
N SER A 74 -15.46 -20.42 -11.12
CA SER A 74 -14.39 -19.40 -11.12
C SER A 74 -13.85 -19.14 -9.70
N ALA A 75 -14.77 -18.93 -8.74
CA ALA A 75 -14.41 -18.52 -7.39
C ALA A 75 -14.04 -19.67 -6.43
N ILE A 76 -14.20 -20.94 -6.81
CA ILE A 76 -13.80 -22.09 -5.98
C ILE A 76 -12.29 -22.10 -5.70
N SER A 77 -11.51 -21.50 -6.61
CA SER A 77 -10.08 -21.18 -6.44
C SER A 77 -9.79 -20.44 -5.13
N LEU A 78 -10.68 -19.55 -4.67
CA LEU A 78 -10.52 -18.82 -3.42
C LEU A 78 -10.54 -19.76 -2.21
N VAL A 79 -11.47 -20.72 -2.22
CA VAL A 79 -11.62 -21.70 -1.14
C VAL A 79 -10.45 -22.69 -1.14
N ILE A 80 -10.09 -23.22 -2.32
CA ILE A 80 -8.97 -24.15 -2.49
C ILE A 80 -7.66 -23.46 -2.10
N GLY A 81 -7.42 -22.24 -2.60
CA GLY A 81 -6.22 -21.45 -2.30
C GLY A 81 -6.11 -21.18 -0.81
N SER A 82 -7.20 -20.79 -0.16
CA SER A 82 -7.24 -20.63 1.29
C SER A 82 -6.91 -21.91 2.04
N ALA A 83 -7.53 -23.03 1.68
CA ALA A 83 -7.28 -24.32 2.31
C ALA A 83 -5.81 -24.73 2.17
N LEU A 84 -5.24 -24.58 0.97
CA LEU A 84 -3.83 -24.80 0.69
C LEU A 84 -2.94 -23.88 1.54
N GLY A 85 -3.26 -22.59 1.66
CA GLY A 85 -2.47 -21.66 2.50
C GLY A 85 -2.55 -21.96 4.00
N ILE A 86 -3.65 -22.58 4.46
CA ILE A 86 -3.81 -22.98 5.85
C ILE A 86 -3.02 -24.25 6.17
N VAL A 87 -3.03 -25.23 5.26
CA VAL A 87 -2.43 -26.55 5.46
C VAL A 87 -0.96 -26.59 5.04
N TRP A 88 -0.64 -25.92 3.94
CA TRP A 88 0.66 -25.94 3.28
C TRP A 88 1.32 -24.55 3.25
N ARG A 89 2.65 -24.52 3.30
CA ARG A 89 3.46 -23.29 3.20
C ARG A 89 4.35 -23.39 1.97
N PRO A 90 3.84 -23.04 0.77
CA PRO A 90 4.63 -23.11 -0.45
C PRO A 90 5.84 -22.19 -0.39
N SER A 91 6.88 -22.53 -1.16
CA SER A 91 8.07 -21.69 -1.25
C SER A 91 7.73 -20.34 -1.90
N PRO A 92 8.40 -19.24 -1.52
CA PRO A 92 8.16 -17.92 -2.12
C PRO A 92 8.23 -17.93 -3.66
N ARG A 93 9.19 -18.68 -4.23
CA ARG A 93 9.32 -18.82 -5.68
C ARG A 93 8.08 -19.44 -6.33
N LEU A 94 7.47 -20.43 -5.69
CA LEU A 94 6.28 -21.10 -6.21
C LEU A 94 5.05 -20.19 -6.13
N THR A 95 4.87 -19.48 -5.02
CA THR A 95 3.79 -18.49 -4.87
C THR A 95 3.93 -17.36 -5.90
N ALA A 96 5.15 -16.86 -6.12
CA ALA A 96 5.43 -15.85 -7.13
C ALA A 96 5.18 -16.37 -8.55
N ALA A 97 5.60 -17.61 -8.85
CA ALA A 97 5.33 -18.25 -10.15
C ALA A 97 3.81 -18.36 -10.41
N PHE A 98 3.02 -18.84 -9.45
CA PHE A 98 1.56 -18.90 -9.61
C PHE A 98 0.92 -17.53 -9.78
N THR A 99 1.34 -16.55 -8.98
CA THR A 99 0.82 -15.16 -9.06
C THR A 99 1.14 -14.54 -10.42
N ALA A 100 2.38 -14.68 -10.89
CA ALA A 100 2.83 -14.18 -12.18
C ALA A 100 2.13 -14.88 -13.35
N PHE A 101 1.96 -16.20 -13.25
CA PHE A 101 1.23 -17.01 -14.23
C PHE A 101 -0.24 -16.58 -14.34
N GLY A 102 -0.93 -16.41 -13.21
CA GLY A 102 -2.30 -15.87 -13.17
C GLY A 102 -2.38 -14.47 -13.77
N ALA A 103 -1.42 -13.59 -13.47
CA ALA A 103 -1.36 -12.25 -14.04
C ALA A 103 -1.21 -12.25 -15.57
N GLY A 104 -0.37 -13.14 -16.11
CA GLY A 104 -0.22 -13.32 -17.55
C GLY A 104 -1.47 -13.89 -18.21
N ALA A 105 -2.09 -14.90 -17.60
CA ALA A 105 -3.32 -15.52 -18.08
C ALA A 105 -4.48 -14.51 -18.11
N LEU A 106 -4.65 -13.71 -17.07
CA LEU A 106 -5.64 -12.63 -17.04
C LEU A 106 -5.35 -11.56 -18.10
N LEU A 107 -4.09 -11.20 -18.33
CA LEU A 107 -3.72 -10.22 -19.35
C LEU A 107 -4.10 -10.69 -20.77
N ALA A 108 -3.97 -11.99 -21.05
CA ALA A 108 -4.47 -12.58 -22.28
C ALA A 108 -6.01 -12.60 -22.32
N ALA A 109 -6.67 -13.10 -21.27
CA ALA A 109 -8.13 -13.20 -21.21
C ALA A 109 -8.81 -11.83 -21.38
N LEU A 110 -8.36 -10.79 -20.66
CA LEU A 110 -8.91 -9.43 -20.80
C LEU A 110 -8.74 -8.87 -22.22
N SER A 111 -7.60 -9.16 -22.86
CA SER A 111 -7.33 -8.65 -24.21
C SER A 111 -8.18 -9.36 -25.25
N VAL A 112 -8.31 -10.68 -25.15
CA VAL A 112 -8.91 -11.52 -26.19
C VAL A 112 -10.42 -11.69 -26.01
N GLU A 113 -10.93 -11.70 -24.77
CA GLU A 113 -12.34 -12.02 -24.50
C GLU A 113 -13.20 -10.82 -24.16
N LEU A 114 -12.64 -9.74 -23.59
CA LEU A 114 -13.40 -8.54 -23.26
C LEU A 114 -13.17 -7.43 -24.28
N ILE A 115 -11.91 -7.14 -24.64
CA ILE A 115 -11.59 -5.98 -25.47
C ILE A 115 -11.65 -6.30 -26.98
N ALA A 116 -11.05 -7.42 -27.40
CA ALA A 116 -10.89 -7.72 -28.82
C ALA A 116 -12.22 -7.84 -29.61
N PRO A 117 -13.28 -8.51 -29.12
CA PRO A 117 -14.52 -8.68 -29.89
C PRO A 117 -15.11 -7.33 -30.32
N THR A 118 -15.24 -6.40 -29.38
CA THR A 118 -15.75 -5.04 -29.61
C THR A 118 -14.87 -4.23 -30.57
N VAL A 119 -13.54 -4.35 -30.43
CA VAL A 119 -12.60 -3.62 -31.30
C VAL A 119 -12.63 -4.16 -32.72
N ILE A 120 -12.69 -5.48 -32.90
CA ILE A 120 -12.75 -6.12 -34.22
C ILE A 120 -14.04 -5.73 -34.93
N GLU A 121 -15.19 -5.81 -34.26
CA GLU A 121 -16.49 -5.42 -34.81
C GLU A 121 -16.51 -3.94 -35.23
N PHE A 122 -15.90 -3.06 -34.44
CA PHE A 122 -15.75 -1.64 -34.79
C PHE A 122 -14.82 -1.38 -36.00
N VAL A 123 -13.71 -2.12 -36.11
CA VAL A 123 -12.76 -1.96 -37.22
C VAL A 123 -13.34 -2.51 -38.53
N GLU A 124 -13.98 -3.68 -38.50
CA GLU A 124 -14.58 -4.30 -39.68
C GLU A 124 -15.75 -3.47 -40.24
N SER A 125 -16.57 -2.88 -39.38
CA SER A 125 -17.66 -1.98 -39.78
C SER A 125 -17.16 -0.66 -40.35
N SER A 126 -16.02 -0.14 -39.86
CA SER A 126 -15.38 1.08 -40.41
C SER A 126 -14.93 0.94 -41.87
N HIS A 127 -14.71 -0.29 -42.35
CA HIS A 127 -14.33 -0.59 -43.73
C HIS A 127 -15.52 -0.83 -44.68
N THR A 128 -16.74 -1.00 -44.17
CA THR A 128 -17.96 -1.21 -44.96
C THR A 128 -18.84 0.05 -44.95
N ALA A 129 -18.41 1.07 -45.71
CA ALA A 129 -19.16 2.32 -45.88
C ALA A 129 -20.42 2.12 -46.73
N THR A 130 -21.52 1.67 -46.12
CA THR A 130 -22.87 1.79 -46.70
C THR A 130 -23.87 2.07 -45.58
N GLY A 131 -24.55 3.20 -45.69
CA GLY A 131 -25.32 3.81 -44.59
C GLY A 131 -26.45 2.95 -44.04
N ASN A 132 -26.53 2.92 -42.71
CA ASN A 132 -27.74 3.13 -41.92
C ASN A 132 -27.29 3.35 -40.47
N THR A 133 -28.23 3.70 -39.60
CA THR A 133 -28.12 4.01 -38.17
C THR A 133 -27.22 3.11 -37.29
N SER A 134 -26.74 1.95 -37.77
CA SER A 134 -25.88 1.01 -37.03
C SER A 134 -24.46 1.51 -36.72
N GLY A 135 -23.89 2.39 -37.56
CA GLY A 135 -22.54 2.92 -37.32
C GLY A 135 -22.43 3.83 -36.10
N HIS A 136 -23.53 4.46 -35.68
CA HIS A 136 -23.56 5.32 -34.50
C HIS A 136 -23.62 4.49 -33.20
N GLU A 137 -24.34 3.36 -33.23
CA GLU A 137 -24.42 2.43 -32.08
C GLU A 137 -23.07 1.76 -31.81
N MET A 138 -22.36 1.28 -32.83
CA MET A 138 -21.01 0.69 -32.66
C MET A 138 -19.96 1.70 -32.17
N PHE A 139 -20.02 2.96 -32.64
CA PHE A 139 -19.15 4.01 -32.10
C PHE A 139 -19.46 4.29 -30.63
N LEU A 140 -20.74 4.28 -30.24
CA LEU A 140 -21.14 4.39 -28.84
C LEU A 140 -20.61 3.22 -28.02
N GLU A 141 -20.72 1.98 -28.50
CA GLU A 141 -20.17 0.79 -27.84
C GLU A 141 -18.67 0.92 -27.57
N PHE A 142 -17.89 1.34 -28.58
CA PHE A 142 -16.45 1.59 -28.42
C PHE A 142 -16.14 2.71 -27.42
N VAL A 143 -16.90 3.81 -27.45
CA VAL A 143 -16.75 4.91 -26.48
C VAL A 143 -17.10 4.46 -25.07
N PHE A 144 -18.15 3.66 -24.90
CA PHE A 144 -18.53 3.10 -23.61
C PHE A 144 -17.49 2.10 -23.09
N LEU A 145 -16.90 1.26 -23.95
CA LEU A 145 -15.79 0.39 -23.59
C LEU A 145 -14.60 1.20 -23.04
N LEU A 146 -14.15 2.22 -23.77
CA LEU A 146 -13.03 3.07 -23.35
C LEU A 146 -13.35 3.85 -22.07
N GLY A 147 -14.54 4.45 -22.00
CA GLY A 147 -15.02 5.17 -20.82
C GLY A 147 -15.10 4.26 -19.61
N GLY A 148 -15.59 3.04 -19.80
CA GLY A 148 -15.62 1.97 -18.81
C GLY A 148 -14.22 1.62 -18.32
N CYS A 149 -13.27 1.35 -19.23
CA CYS A 149 -11.88 1.04 -18.89
C CYS A 149 -11.23 2.12 -18.02
N ILE A 150 -11.39 3.40 -18.39
CA ILE A 150 -10.85 4.51 -17.61
C ILE A 150 -11.52 4.59 -16.24
N LEU A 151 -12.85 4.51 -16.20
CA LEU A 151 -13.62 4.57 -14.96
C LEU A 151 -13.26 3.42 -14.01
N GLY A 152 -13.18 2.19 -14.53
CA GLY A 152 -12.83 0.99 -13.79
C GLY A 152 -11.44 1.05 -13.19
N GLY A 153 -10.44 1.49 -13.97
CA GLY A 153 -9.08 1.66 -13.47
C GLY A 153 -8.97 2.73 -12.37
N ILE A 154 -9.62 3.88 -12.56
CA ILE A 154 -9.68 4.95 -11.55
C ILE A 154 -10.38 4.46 -10.28
N LEU A 155 -11.53 3.78 -10.43
CA LEU A 155 -12.29 3.23 -9.31
C LEU A 155 -11.46 2.23 -8.52
N PHE A 156 -10.82 1.27 -9.20
CA PHE A 156 -9.96 0.28 -8.57
C PHE A 156 -8.81 0.95 -7.80
N TYR A 157 -8.13 1.93 -8.41
CA TYR A 157 -7.05 2.67 -7.77
C TYR A 157 -7.49 3.32 -6.45
N PHE A 158 -8.58 4.08 -6.46
CA PHE A 158 -9.08 4.77 -5.25
C PHE A 158 -9.61 3.80 -4.20
N LEU A 159 -10.24 2.71 -4.63
CA LEU A 159 -10.76 1.69 -3.74
C LEU A 159 -9.64 0.93 -3.04
N ASN A 160 -8.61 0.55 -3.79
CA ASN A 160 -7.40 -0.07 -3.27
C ASN A 160 -6.70 0.86 -2.26
N GLU A 161 -6.62 2.16 -2.55
CA GLU A 161 -6.07 3.15 -1.62
C GLU A 161 -6.92 3.32 -0.35
N ALA A 162 -8.24 3.35 -0.49
CA ALA A 162 -9.16 3.41 0.64
C ALA A 162 -9.04 2.17 1.55
N LEU A 163 -8.85 0.98 0.97
CA LEU A 163 -8.63 -0.26 1.70
C LEU A 163 -7.26 -0.26 2.41
N ASN A 164 -6.21 0.21 1.74
CA ASN A 164 -4.88 0.34 2.33
C ASN A 164 -4.91 1.21 3.60
N SER A 165 -5.70 2.28 3.59
CA SER A 165 -5.87 3.17 4.76
C SER A 165 -6.50 2.48 5.99
N LYS A 166 -7.21 1.35 5.82
CA LYS A 166 -7.89 0.58 6.88
C LYS A 166 -7.16 -0.72 7.26
N GLY A 167 -5.87 -0.82 6.94
CA GLY A 167 -5.06 -2.01 7.21
C GLY A 167 -5.00 -3.02 6.06
N GLY A 168 -5.60 -2.71 4.90
CA GLY A 168 -5.48 -3.51 3.68
C GLY A 168 -4.05 -3.53 3.10
N TYR A 169 -3.16 -2.65 3.56
CA TYR A 169 -1.75 -2.67 3.13
C TYR A 169 -1.03 -3.98 3.51
N LEU A 170 -1.54 -4.71 4.51
CA LEU A 170 -1.02 -6.03 4.90
C LEU A 170 -1.41 -7.15 3.92
N ARG A 171 -2.24 -6.85 2.91
CA ARG A 171 -2.69 -7.80 1.88
C ARG A 171 -1.54 -8.28 1.00
N LYS A 172 -0.63 -7.39 0.61
CA LYS A 172 0.41 -7.66 -0.40
C LYS A 172 1.75 -7.16 0.10
N ALA A 173 2.83 -7.84 -0.28
CA ALA A 173 4.18 -7.46 0.17
C ALA A 173 4.57 -6.05 -0.31
N SER A 174 4.20 -5.70 -1.54
CA SER A 174 4.48 -4.39 -2.17
C SER A 174 3.81 -3.24 -1.42
N THR A 175 2.54 -3.37 -1.05
CA THR A 175 1.78 -2.35 -0.32
C THR A 175 2.26 -2.23 1.13
N THR A 176 2.69 -3.33 1.75
CA THR A 176 3.34 -3.31 3.06
C THR A 176 4.63 -2.50 3.03
N ILE A 177 5.51 -2.77 2.05
CA ILE A 177 6.79 -2.06 1.92
C ILE A 177 6.57 -0.58 1.63
N SER A 178 5.65 -0.25 0.73
CA SER A 178 5.30 1.14 0.42
C SER A 178 4.83 1.88 1.68
N TYR A 179 3.99 1.24 2.50
CA TYR A 179 3.50 1.81 3.76
C TYR A 179 4.64 2.04 4.78
N PHE A 180 5.52 1.05 4.98
CA PHE A 180 6.66 1.19 5.89
C PHE A 180 7.68 2.22 5.40
N ASN A 181 7.95 2.28 4.10
CA ASN A 181 8.77 3.33 3.49
C ASN A 181 8.14 4.72 3.69
N HIS A 182 6.83 4.85 3.53
CA HIS A 182 6.14 6.11 3.79
C HIS A 182 6.21 6.53 5.27
N LEU A 183 6.01 5.60 6.21
CA LEU A 183 6.16 5.87 7.65
C LEU A 183 7.59 6.27 8.00
N ARG A 184 8.57 5.53 7.49
CA ARG A 184 9.99 5.80 7.75
C ARG A 184 10.36 7.16 7.19
N ASN A 185 9.99 7.48 5.95
CA ASN A 185 10.28 8.79 5.35
C ASN A 185 9.67 9.93 6.16
N LYS A 186 8.47 9.76 6.71
CA LYS A 186 7.85 10.76 7.58
C LYS A 186 8.62 10.93 8.89
N ARG A 187 9.00 9.83 9.56
CA ARG A 187 9.81 9.85 10.78
C ARG A 187 11.19 10.45 10.52
N PHE A 188 11.80 10.08 9.40
CA PHE A 188 13.10 10.54 8.95
C PHE A 188 13.10 12.04 8.70
N ARG A 189 12.12 12.59 7.96
CA ARG A 189 12.00 14.04 7.74
C ARG A 189 11.80 14.81 9.05
N LEU A 190 11.06 14.25 10.00
CA LEU A 190 10.88 14.84 11.33
C LEU A 190 12.18 14.81 12.15
N ALA A 191 12.89 13.69 12.14
CA ALA A 191 14.20 13.55 12.79
C ALA A 191 15.21 14.51 12.17
N LEU A 192 15.28 14.58 10.84
CA LEU A 192 16.20 15.44 10.10
C LEU A 192 15.92 16.92 10.35
N LYS A 193 14.64 17.33 10.39
CA LYS A 193 14.27 18.70 10.76
C LYS A 193 14.73 19.06 12.19
N ARG A 194 14.73 18.11 13.12
CA ARG A 194 15.23 18.32 14.49
C ARG A 194 16.75 18.34 14.56
N LEU A 195 17.39 17.38 13.89
CA LEU A 195 18.85 17.23 13.86
C LEU A 195 19.55 18.34 13.06
N SER A 196 18.89 18.91 12.04
CA SER A 196 19.42 20.06 11.27
C SER A 196 19.74 21.30 12.11
N LYS A 197 19.16 21.40 13.31
CA LYS A 197 19.46 22.48 14.25
C LYS A 197 20.85 22.33 14.89
N ILE A 198 21.37 21.11 14.95
CA ILE A 198 22.70 20.81 15.49
C ILE A 198 23.73 21.10 14.41
N LYS A 199 24.63 22.05 14.67
CA LYS A 199 25.69 22.46 13.74
C LYS A 199 26.56 21.28 13.27
N LEU A 200 26.93 20.37 14.17
CA LEU A 200 27.72 19.17 13.85
C LEU A 200 27.04 18.28 12.80
N ILE A 201 25.70 18.18 12.82
CA ILE A 201 24.99 17.29 11.90
C ILE A 201 24.88 17.92 10.52
N ARG A 202 24.80 19.26 10.43
CA ARG A 202 24.79 19.98 9.14
C ARG A 202 26.07 19.81 8.32
N SER A 203 27.17 19.49 8.98
CA SER A 203 28.45 19.31 8.30
C SER A 203 28.71 17.88 7.84
N ILE A 204 27.81 16.94 8.16
CA ILE A 204 27.86 15.57 7.62
C ILE A 204 27.32 15.61 6.18
N PRO A 205 28.02 15.02 5.20
CA PRO A 205 27.52 14.93 3.84
C PRO A 205 26.14 14.28 3.78
N VAL A 206 25.27 14.83 2.95
CA VAL A 206 23.86 14.37 2.80
C VAL A 206 23.74 12.89 2.40
N THR A 207 24.80 12.32 1.82
CA THR A 207 24.92 10.90 1.45
C THR A 207 24.99 9.94 2.65
N HIS A 208 25.32 10.43 3.85
CA HIS A 208 25.50 9.57 5.04
C HIS A 208 24.46 9.80 6.15
N LEU A 209 23.48 10.69 5.90
CA LEU A 209 22.46 11.03 6.88
C LEU A 209 21.49 9.88 7.19
N ASP A 210 21.32 8.97 6.24
CA ASP A 210 20.53 7.76 6.42
C ASP A 210 21.15 6.77 7.41
N ILE A 211 22.48 6.68 7.41
CA ILE A 211 23.26 5.91 8.39
C ILE A 211 23.18 6.60 9.75
N LEU A 212 23.40 7.92 9.81
CA LEU A 212 23.37 8.70 11.06
C LEU A 212 22.04 8.55 11.81
N ILE A 213 20.90 8.70 11.13
CA ILE A 213 19.58 8.67 11.76
C ILE A 213 19.22 7.26 12.28
N GLN A 214 19.78 6.20 11.72
CA GLN A 214 19.57 4.84 12.22
C GLN A 214 20.30 4.58 13.54
N HIS A 215 21.38 5.33 13.79
CA HIS A 215 22.29 5.14 14.91
C HIS A 215 22.09 6.17 16.04
N ILE A 216 21.31 7.22 15.79
CA ILE A 216 20.94 8.20 16.82
C ILE A 216 19.61 7.80 17.48
N ARG A 217 19.58 7.79 18.83
CA ARG A 217 18.37 7.45 19.61
C ARG A 217 17.86 8.67 20.37
N GLN A 218 16.55 8.87 20.41
CA GLN A 218 15.97 9.95 21.21
C GLN A 218 15.76 9.50 22.66
N VAL A 219 16.27 10.28 23.60
CA VAL A 219 16.16 10.07 25.05
C VAL A 219 15.49 11.27 25.73
N HIS A 220 14.86 11.04 26.88
CA HIS A 220 14.19 12.07 27.67
C HIS A 220 14.66 11.99 29.12
N PHE A 221 15.02 13.14 29.67
CA PHE A 221 15.45 13.33 31.05
C PHE A 221 14.45 14.24 31.74
N LYS A 222 14.07 13.89 32.97
CA LYS A 222 13.19 14.74 33.79
C LYS A 222 14.03 15.78 34.52
N LYS A 223 13.45 16.93 34.85
CA LYS A 223 14.12 17.89 35.73
C LYS A 223 14.70 17.22 36.98
N GLY A 224 15.98 17.50 37.24
CA GLY A 224 16.76 16.98 38.37
C GLY A 224 17.46 15.64 38.11
N SER A 225 17.27 15.00 36.96
CA SER A 225 18.00 13.77 36.64
C SER A 225 19.42 14.04 36.16
N TYR A 226 20.35 13.17 36.55
CA TYR A 226 21.72 13.16 36.06
C TYR A 226 21.77 12.56 34.64
N LEU A 227 22.45 13.25 33.74
CA LEU A 227 22.85 12.76 32.43
C LEU A 227 24.20 12.02 32.55
N PHE A 228 25.13 12.58 33.32
CA PHE A 228 26.42 11.99 33.67
C PHE A 228 26.84 12.41 35.08
N HIS A 229 27.69 11.59 35.71
CA HIS A 229 28.38 11.94 36.94
C HIS A 229 29.85 12.24 36.68
N LYS A 230 30.42 13.12 37.51
CA LYS A 230 31.85 13.41 37.52
C LYS A 230 32.64 12.13 37.80
N GLY A 231 33.66 11.88 36.98
CA GLY A 231 34.49 10.68 37.04
C GLY A 231 34.00 9.51 36.18
N ASP A 232 32.82 9.62 35.55
CA ASP A 232 32.32 8.59 34.65
C ASP A 232 33.24 8.46 33.43
N THR A 233 33.56 7.22 33.07
CA THR A 233 34.10 6.90 31.74
C THR A 233 32.95 6.79 30.76
N ILE A 234 32.82 7.79 29.90
CA ILE A 234 31.65 7.90 29.01
C ILE A 234 31.88 7.22 27.67
N ASN A 235 30.89 6.42 27.27
CA ASN A 235 30.83 5.70 25.99
C ASN A 235 29.63 6.13 25.15
N ARG A 236 29.12 7.34 25.40
CA ARG A 236 28.04 7.98 24.65
C ARG A 236 28.12 9.49 24.82
N ILE A 237 27.57 10.19 23.84
CA ILE A 237 27.39 11.65 23.86
C ILE A 237 25.92 12.00 23.71
N TYR A 238 25.55 13.18 24.20
CA TYR A 238 24.19 13.71 24.09
C TYR A 238 24.17 15.02 23.30
N PHE A 239 23.27 15.11 22.34
CA PHE A 239 22.93 16.36 21.65
C PHE A 239 21.60 16.89 22.17
N ILE A 240 21.59 18.09 22.73
CA ILE A 240 20.38 18.66 23.33
C ILE A 240 19.43 19.17 22.24
N GLU A 241 18.27 18.53 22.11
CA GLU A 241 17.20 18.95 21.20
C GLU A 241 16.40 20.12 21.80
N SER A 242 16.09 20.02 23.09
CA SER A 242 15.37 21.05 23.83
C SER A 242 15.57 20.90 25.35
N GLY A 243 15.78 22.00 26.05
CA GLY A 243 15.89 22.06 27.51
C GLY A 243 17.25 22.56 27.98
N GLU A 244 17.43 22.64 29.30
CA GLU A 244 18.66 23.18 29.91
C GLU A 244 19.33 22.13 30.81
N VAL A 245 20.64 21.98 30.67
CA VAL A 245 21.49 21.10 31.47
C VAL A 245 22.58 21.94 32.15
N ASN A 246 22.72 21.79 33.46
CA ASN A 246 23.79 22.41 34.23
C ASN A 246 24.98 21.44 34.32
N LEU A 247 26.16 21.91 33.93
CA LEU A 247 27.44 21.23 34.12
C LEU A 247 28.12 21.79 35.37
N ILE A 248 28.34 20.96 36.38
CA ILE A 248 28.89 21.35 37.67
C ILE A 248 30.31 20.78 37.81
N TYR A 249 31.33 21.62 37.64
CA TYR A 249 32.73 21.20 37.73
C TYR A 249 33.21 21.16 39.18
N ASN A 250 32.87 22.20 39.94
CA ASN A 250 33.13 22.40 41.36
C ASN A 250 31.96 23.20 41.98
N LYS A 251 31.89 23.32 43.32
CA LYS A 251 30.75 23.96 44.03
C LYS A 251 30.39 25.38 43.55
N ASP A 252 31.33 26.10 42.96
CA ASP A 252 31.16 27.50 42.53
C ASP A 252 31.19 27.70 40.99
N GLN A 253 31.40 26.64 40.20
CA GLN A 253 31.45 26.73 38.73
C GLN A 253 30.34 25.89 38.09
N VAL A 254 29.30 26.58 37.63
CA VAL A 254 28.17 26.00 36.91
C VAL A 254 28.10 26.59 35.51
N HIS A 255 28.18 25.73 34.50
CA HIS A 255 27.95 26.09 33.11
C HIS A 255 26.57 25.60 32.67
N ILE A 256 25.88 26.33 31.79
CA ILE A 256 24.53 25.99 31.34
C ILE A 256 24.55 25.70 29.85
N ILE A 257 24.31 24.44 29.50
CA ILE A 257 24.12 24.00 28.12
C ILE A 257 22.63 24.06 27.80
N LYS A 258 22.30 24.73 26.69
CA LYS A 258 20.93 24.86 26.18
C LYS A 258 20.78 24.11 24.84
N ASP A 259 19.67 24.33 24.16
CA ASP A 259 19.35 23.79 22.84
C ASP A 259 20.54 23.86 21.87
N ASN A 260 20.78 22.77 21.13
CA ASN A 260 21.87 22.55 20.18
C ASN A 260 23.27 22.36 20.79
N GLY A 261 23.40 22.33 22.12
CA GLY A 261 24.63 21.96 22.79
C GLY A 261 24.93 20.46 22.72
N ILE A 262 26.21 20.13 22.91
CA ILE A 262 26.72 18.75 23.00
C ILE A 262 27.23 18.56 24.43
N ILE A 263 27.08 17.36 24.98
CA ILE A 263 27.58 17.02 26.30
C ILE A 263 28.41 15.74 26.22
N GLY A 264 29.61 15.78 26.79
CA GLY A 264 30.52 14.65 26.89
C GLY A 264 31.42 14.44 25.68
N GLU A 265 31.39 15.31 24.67
CA GLU A 265 32.22 15.19 23.46
C GLU A 265 33.72 15.09 23.77
N THR A 266 34.20 15.88 24.73
CA THR A 266 35.62 15.91 25.10
C THR A 266 36.09 14.60 25.70
N ALA A 267 35.43 14.13 26.76
CA ALA A 267 35.84 12.91 27.45
C ALA A 267 35.56 11.65 26.59
N PHE A 268 34.54 11.70 25.72
CA PHE A 268 34.23 10.66 24.74
C PHE A 268 35.32 10.51 23.67
N LEU A 269 35.86 11.61 23.14
CA LEU A 269 36.93 11.54 22.13
C LEU A 269 38.28 11.18 22.75
N LEU A 270 38.61 11.77 23.90
CA LEU A 270 39.87 11.52 24.60
C LEU A 270 39.89 10.20 25.37
N HIS A 271 38.74 9.51 25.47
CA HIS A 271 38.55 8.30 26.28
C HIS A 271 38.98 8.52 27.74
N ASP A 272 38.67 9.70 28.27
CA ASP A 272 39.02 10.14 29.62
C ASP A 272 37.78 10.21 30.54
N ALA A 273 37.98 10.42 31.82
CA ALA A 273 36.92 10.56 32.80
C ALA A 273 36.25 11.95 32.72
N LEU A 274 34.93 12.02 32.92
CA LEU A 274 34.19 13.28 32.92
C LEU A 274 34.64 14.20 34.07
N LEU A 275 34.79 15.50 33.81
CA LEU A 275 35.27 16.48 34.79
C LEU A 275 34.15 17.16 35.61
N TYR A 276 32.89 16.93 35.25
CA TYR A 276 31.72 17.62 35.80
C TYR A 276 30.53 16.67 36.02
N ASP A 277 29.59 17.06 36.86
CA ASP A 277 28.25 16.45 36.90
C ASP A 277 27.34 17.16 35.89
N ALA A 278 26.61 16.40 35.07
CA ALA A 278 25.64 16.96 34.11
C ALA A 278 24.21 16.70 34.59
N ILE A 279 23.48 17.75 35.00
CA ILE A 279 22.16 17.63 35.62
C ILE A 279 21.11 18.41 34.83
N ALA A 280 19.98 17.78 34.53
CA ALA A 280 18.87 18.43 33.83
C ALA A 280 18.20 19.49 34.72
N SER A 281 18.27 20.77 34.34
CA SER A 281 17.61 21.89 35.04
C SER A 281 16.14 22.02 34.68
N THR A 282 15.76 21.53 33.49
CA THR A 282 14.38 21.38 33.01
C THR A 282 14.13 19.94 32.58
N ASP A 283 12.93 19.63 32.09
CA ASP A 283 12.78 18.42 31.28
C ASP A 283 13.59 18.60 29.99
N VAL A 284 14.46 17.64 29.70
CA VAL A 284 15.42 17.70 28.60
C VAL A 284 15.14 16.58 27.60
N LYS A 285 15.08 16.95 26.33
CA LYS A 285 15.06 16.01 25.21
C LYS A 285 16.42 16.04 24.55
N ALA A 286 17.01 14.87 24.36
CA ALA A 286 18.31 14.76 23.74
C ALA A 286 18.36 13.60 22.76
N PHE A 287 19.33 13.68 21.86
CA PHE A 287 19.74 12.58 21.00
C PHE A 287 21.00 11.94 21.57
N GLU A 288 20.97 10.63 21.77
CA GLU A 288 22.10 9.82 22.22
C GLU A 288 22.82 9.22 21.01
N LEU A 289 24.15 9.29 21.03
CA LEU A 289 25.02 8.53 20.14
C LEU A 289 26.00 7.71 20.96
N SER A 290 26.01 6.39 20.79
CA SER A 290 26.90 5.49 21.51
C SER A 290 28.30 5.40 20.87
N GLN A 291 29.29 4.92 21.62
CA GLN A 291 30.66 4.71 21.11
C GLN A 291 30.70 3.74 19.93
N ASN A 292 29.95 2.64 20.00
CA ASN A 292 29.92 1.64 18.95
C ASN A 292 29.33 2.22 17.65
N ASP A 293 28.24 2.97 17.80
CA ASP A 293 27.56 3.64 16.71
C ASP A 293 28.41 4.76 16.12
N PHE A 294 29.13 5.51 16.96
CA PHE A 294 30.09 6.52 16.54
C PHE A 294 31.28 5.93 15.78
N ASN A 295 31.85 4.81 16.24
CA ASN A 295 32.94 4.14 15.53
C ASN A 295 32.50 3.70 14.13
N TYR A 296 31.29 3.14 14.01
CA TYR A 296 30.71 2.79 12.72
C TYR A 296 30.52 4.02 11.82
N LEU A 297 30.00 5.12 12.38
CA LEU A 297 29.83 6.38 11.65
C LEU A 297 31.15 7.03 11.26
N ARG A 298 32.18 6.95 12.10
CA ARG A 298 33.53 7.44 11.80
C ARG A 298 34.13 6.68 10.62
N ASP A 299 34.02 5.36 10.62
CA ASP A 299 34.56 4.53 9.56
C ASP A 299 33.82 4.78 8.23
N ALA A 300 32.53 5.15 8.30
CA ALA A 300 31.72 5.52 7.14
C ALA A 300 31.83 7.01 6.72
N CYS A 301 32.17 7.91 7.66
CA CYS A 301 32.21 9.37 7.53
C CYS A 301 33.43 9.93 8.29
N PRO A 302 34.64 9.89 7.70
CA PRO A 302 35.86 10.36 8.36
C PRO A 302 35.77 11.83 8.82
N GLU A 303 34.99 12.65 8.10
CA GLU A 303 34.77 14.07 8.39
C GLU A 303 34.08 14.27 9.75
N LEU A 304 33.27 13.31 10.21
CA LEU A 304 32.56 13.41 11.48
C LEU A 304 33.55 13.54 12.67
N GLN A 305 34.66 12.80 12.62
CA GLN A 305 35.67 12.82 13.67
C GLN A 305 36.43 14.15 13.71
N GLU A 306 36.77 14.70 12.55
CA GLU A 306 37.47 15.98 12.45
C GLU A 306 36.64 17.10 13.10
N ILE A 307 35.34 17.11 12.82
CA ILE A 307 34.44 18.18 13.29
C ILE A 307 34.14 18.03 14.77
N LEU A 308 33.91 16.80 15.26
CA LEU A 308 33.82 16.54 16.70
C LEU A 308 35.11 16.95 17.43
N GLY A 309 36.28 16.72 16.83
CA GLY A 309 37.56 17.19 17.35
C GLY A 309 37.66 18.72 17.43
N ILE A 310 37.13 19.45 16.45
CA ILE A 310 37.05 20.92 16.49
C ILE A 310 36.14 21.39 17.64
N TYR A 311 34.96 20.76 17.82
CA TYR A 311 34.05 21.08 18.92
C TYR A 311 34.67 20.80 20.28
N ALA A 312 35.23 19.62 20.48
CA ALA A 312 35.88 19.25 21.74
C ALA A 312 37.07 20.15 22.06
N ARG A 313 37.86 20.56 21.04
CA ARG A 313 38.94 21.53 21.23
C ARG A 313 38.41 22.91 21.64
N ASN A 314 37.33 23.37 21.03
CA ASN A 314 36.73 24.65 21.38
C ASN A 314 36.11 24.61 22.80
N GLU A 315 35.54 23.48 23.21
CA GLU A 315 35.03 23.28 24.57
C GLU A 315 36.17 23.20 25.60
N LEU A 316 37.26 22.49 25.29
CA LEU A 316 38.49 22.48 26.11
C LEU A 316 39.08 23.89 26.28
N ILE A 317 39.03 24.71 25.23
CA ILE A 317 39.45 26.11 25.29
C ILE A 317 38.48 26.91 26.17
N HIS A 318 37.17 26.65 26.07
CA HIS A 318 36.15 27.27 26.91
C HIS A 318 36.31 26.88 28.41
N ASP A 319 36.70 25.63 28.69
CA ASP A 319 37.09 25.13 30.03
C ASP A 319 38.34 25.85 30.58
N LEU A 320 39.15 26.45 29.70
CA LEU A 320 40.41 27.13 30.02
C LEU A 320 40.34 28.68 29.87
N GLY A 321 39.26 29.25 29.33
CA GLY A 321 39.11 30.70 29.15
C GLY A 321 37.88 31.14 28.33
N HIS A 322 37.21 32.19 28.82
CA HIS A 322 35.97 32.79 28.31
C HIS A 322 35.92 33.09 26.81
N GLU A 323 34.81 32.74 26.13
CA GLU A 323 34.03 33.66 25.27
C GLU A 323 32.71 33.05 24.77
N ASN A 324 31.65 33.87 24.75
CA ASN A 324 30.31 33.54 24.23
C ASN A 324 30.17 34.04 22.78
N GLY A 325 29.86 33.14 21.85
CA GLY A 325 29.59 33.48 20.44
C GLY A 325 28.21 33.01 19.97
N ASP A 326 27.25 33.94 19.90
CA ASP A 326 25.84 33.68 19.68
C ASP A 326 25.39 33.78 18.19
N SER A 327 24.33 33.01 17.91
CA SER A 327 23.36 32.93 16.81
C SER A 327 23.49 33.75 15.49
N LYS A 328 23.77 33.02 14.38
CA LYS A 328 23.24 33.24 13.01
C LYS A 328 23.02 31.87 12.35
N ASN A 329 21.86 31.21 12.49
CA ASN A 329 21.73 29.80 12.05
C ASN A 329 20.39 29.33 11.47
N HIS A 330 19.39 30.20 11.25
CA HIS A 330 18.07 29.71 10.80
C HIS A 330 17.94 29.54 9.28
N ALA A 331 18.58 30.38 8.46
CA ALA A 331 18.45 30.30 6.99
C ALA A 331 19.16 29.06 6.40
N GLU A 332 20.39 28.76 6.85
CA GLU A 332 21.17 27.62 6.37
C GLU A 332 20.57 26.24 6.75
N ALA A 333 19.83 26.17 7.86
CA ALA A 333 19.24 24.92 8.33
C ALA A 333 18.06 24.47 7.44
N GLU A 334 17.28 25.39 6.90
CA GLU A 334 16.17 25.07 6.00
C GLU A 334 16.66 24.57 4.64
N ASP A 335 17.66 25.24 4.06
CA ASP A 335 18.26 24.82 2.78
C ASP A 335 18.97 23.46 2.89
N TRP A 336 19.72 23.23 3.97
CA TRP A 336 20.33 21.93 4.22
C TRP A 336 19.29 20.83 4.44
N THR A 337 18.21 21.10 5.18
CA THR A 337 17.11 20.15 5.37
C THR A 337 16.43 19.79 4.05
N TYR A 338 16.29 20.77 3.16
CA TYR A 338 15.72 20.56 1.83
C TYR A 338 16.59 19.66 0.96
N GLU A 339 17.89 19.96 0.84
CA GLU A 339 18.85 19.14 0.07
C GLU A 339 19.00 17.74 0.66
N ALA A 340 19.14 17.63 1.98
CA ALA A 340 19.16 16.35 2.68
C ALA A 340 17.91 15.52 2.39
N SER A 341 16.72 16.14 2.34
CA SER A 341 15.47 15.43 2.07
C SER A 341 15.37 14.85 0.65
N LYS A 342 16.10 15.40 -0.33
CA LYS A 342 16.16 14.87 -1.70
C LYS A 342 16.94 13.56 -1.78
N HIS A 343 18.03 13.43 -1.02
CA HIS A 343 18.89 12.23 -1.03
C HIS A 343 18.28 11.02 -0.30
N VAL A 344 17.28 11.23 0.55
CA VAL A 344 16.57 10.15 1.29
C VAL A 344 15.86 9.15 0.39
N HIS A 345 15.54 9.54 -0.85
CA HIS A 345 14.71 8.74 -1.74
C HIS A 345 15.46 7.53 -2.35
N GLN A 346 16.77 7.41 -2.14
CA GLN A 346 17.59 6.42 -2.86
C GLN A 346 17.64 5.03 -2.21
N HIS A 347 17.43 4.87 -0.90
CA HIS A 347 17.49 3.56 -0.24
C HIS A 347 16.11 3.03 0.14
N SER A 348 15.56 2.16 -0.71
CA SER A 348 14.32 1.41 -0.44
C SER A 348 14.53 0.49 0.77
N TYR A 349 13.72 0.67 1.82
CA TYR A 349 13.78 -0.17 3.02
C TYR A 349 12.79 -1.31 2.97
N ILE A 350 13.27 -2.49 3.33
CA ILE A 350 12.49 -3.71 3.42
C ILE A 350 12.22 -3.94 4.91
N PRO A 351 10.97 -3.82 5.38
CA PRO A 351 10.63 -4.02 6.78
C PRO A 351 10.87 -5.47 7.20
N THR A 352 11.32 -5.64 8.44
CA THR A 352 11.51 -6.98 9.02
C THR A 352 10.18 -7.65 9.32
N GLN A 353 10.15 -8.99 9.28
CA GLN A 353 8.93 -9.75 9.54
C GLN A 353 8.36 -9.50 10.96
N THR A 354 9.24 -9.23 11.92
CA THR A 354 8.89 -8.86 13.30
C THR A 354 8.15 -7.53 13.38
N GLU A 355 8.64 -6.50 12.68
CA GLU A 355 7.98 -5.18 12.64
C GLU A 355 6.61 -5.22 11.97
N ILE A 356 6.49 -6.00 10.88
CA ILE A 356 5.20 -6.22 10.20
C ILE A 356 4.21 -6.87 11.17
N ASN A 357 4.64 -7.91 11.89
CA ASN A 357 3.79 -8.64 12.82
C ASN A 357 3.34 -7.77 13.99
N GLU A 358 4.22 -6.96 14.59
CA GLU A 358 3.86 -6.03 15.68
C GLU A 358 2.84 -4.97 15.24
N HIS A 359 3.01 -4.42 14.03
CA HIS A 359 2.06 -3.47 13.47
C HIS A 359 0.73 -4.12 13.09
N ALA A 360 0.77 -5.35 12.57
CA ALA A 360 -0.42 -6.12 12.20
C ALA A 360 -1.25 -6.50 13.44
N GLN A 361 -0.62 -6.90 14.54
CA GLN A 361 -1.33 -7.21 15.80
C GLN A 361 -2.06 -6.01 16.40
N LYS A 362 -1.55 -4.79 16.19
CA LYS A 362 -2.20 -3.55 16.63
C LYS A 362 -3.41 -3.16 15.77
N GLN A 363 -3.57 -3.73 14.57
CA GLN A 363 -4.68 -3.44 13.66
C GLN A 363 -5.68 -4.60 13.59
N THR A 364 -6.71 -4.54 14.46
CA THR A 364 -7.76 -5.57 14.55
C THR A 364 -8.63 -5.70 13.29
N SER A 365 -8.66 -4.69 12.40
CA SER A 365 -9.47 -4.69 11.17
C SER A 365 -8.79 -5.24 9.92
N ALA A 366 -7.48 -5.55 9.96
CA ALA A 366 -6.72 -5.88 8.76
C ALA A 366 -7.25 -7.10 7.97
N PRO A 367 -7.62 -8.24 8.60
CA PRO A 367 -8.21 -9.38 7.89
C PRO A 367 -9.55 -9.08 7.20
N LEU A 368 -10.39 -8.24 7.81
CA LEU A 368 -11.65 -7.80 7.20
C LEU A 368 -11.39 -6.87 6.01
N SER A 369 -10.37 -6.01 6.08
CA SER A 369 -9.95 -5.17 4.96
C SER A 369 -9.39 -6.00 3.79
N ILE A 370 -8.68 -7.11 4.06
CA ILE A 370 -8.22 -8.04 3.03
C ILE A 370 -9.42 -8.70 2.32
N TRP A 371 -10.35 -9.25 3.10
CA TRP A 371 -11.58 -9.87 2.57
C TRP A 371 -12.41 -8.86 1.76
N LEU A 372 -12.57 -7.65 2.28
CA LEU A 372 -13.31 -6.59 1.61
C LEU A 372 -12.67 -6.23 0.27
N GLY A 373 -11.33 -6.19 0.18
CA GLY A 373 -10.66 -5.96 -1.10
C GLY A 373 -11.02 -6.97 -2.17
N ILE A 374 -10.93 -8.26 -1.86
CA ILE A 374 -11.23 -9.32 -2.82
C ILE A 374 -12.73 -9.39 -3.13
N PHE A 375 -13.60 -9.07 -2.17
CA PHE A 375 -15.03 -8.91 -2.43
C PHE A 375 -15.29 -7.85 -3.51
N LEU A 376 -14.60 -6.72 -3.41
CA LEU A 376 -14.77 -5.61 -4.34
C LEU A 376 -14.28 -5.94 -5.74
N ASP A 377 -13.18 -6.70 -5.82
CA ASP A 377 -12.64 -7.22 -7.07
C ASP A 377 -13.63 -8.22 -7.72
N GLY A 378 -14.29 -9.05 -6.89
CA GLY A 378 -15.27 -10.04 -7.33
C GLY A 378 -16.59 -9.48 -7.88
N ILE A 379 -16.93 -8.20 -7.61
CA ILE A 379 -18.18 -7.60 -8.13
C ILE A 379 -18.13 -7.47 -9.65
N PRO A 380 -17.19 -6.71 -10.26
CA PRO A 380 -17.07 -6.65 -11.72
C PRO A 380 -16.85 -8.01 -12.37
N GLU A 381 -16.01 -8.87 -11.78
CA GLU A 381 -15.74 -10.22 -12.31
C GLU A 381 -17.00 -11.07 -12.39
N SER A 382 -17.81 -11.07 -11.32
CA SER A 382 -19.05 -11.84 -11.28
C SER A 382 -20.05 -11.38 -12.35
N PHE A 383 -20.18 -10.07 -12.56
CA PHE A 383 -21.07 -9.54 -13.58
C PHE A 383 -20.63 -9.96 -14.99
N VAL A 384 -19.33 -9.81 -15.31
CA VAL A 384 -18.77 -10.19 -16.62
C VAL A 384 -18.93 -11.67 -16.90
N ILE A 385 -18.75 -12.55 -15.91
CA ILE A 385 -18.99 -13.99 -16.09
C ILE A 385 -20.44 -14.25 -16.53
N GLY A 386 -21.41 -13.57 -15.91
CA GLY A 386 -22.83 -13.72 -16.23
C GLY A 386 -23.22 -13.14 -17.59
N ALA A 387 -22.72 -11.94 -17.91
CA ALA A 387 -22.93 -11.26 -19.17
C ALA A 387 -22.26 -12.00 -20.34
N GLY A 388 -20.97 -12.34 -20.22
CA GLY A 388 -20.26 -13.13 -21.22
C GLY A 388 -20.90 -14.51 -21.47
N PHE A 389 -21.43 -15.16 -20.44
CA PHE A 389 -22.24 -16.37 -20.59
C PHE A 389 -23.48 -16.15 -21.45
N LEU A 390 -24.20 -15.02 -21.28
CA LEU A 390 -25.36 -14.66 -22.08
C LEU A 390 -25.00 -14.48 -23.57
N ILE A 391 -23.87 -13.86 -23.87
CA ILE A 391 -23.39 -13.65 -25.25
C ILE A 391 -23.14 -15.00 -25.94
N ILE A 392 -22.44 -15.92 -25.28
CA ILE A 392 -22.17 -17.27 -25.82
C ILE A 392 -23.47 -18.05 -25.95
N LEU A 393 -24.38 -17.94 -24.97
CA LEU A 393 -25.68 -18.58 -25.03
C LEU A 393 -26.50 -18.07 -26.23
N SER A 394 -26.52 -16.76 -26.47
CA SER A 394 -27.31 -16.14 -27.54
C SER A 394 -26.79 -16.55 -28.93
N SER A 395 -25.47 -16.61 -29.11
CA SER A 395 -24.87 -17.09 -30.37
C SER A 395 -25.19 -18.58 -30.63
N LYS A 396 -25.09 -19.45 -29.62
CA LYS A 396 -25.30 -20.89 -29.77
C LYS A 396 -26.75 -21.36 -29.70
N SER A 397 -27.65 -20.58 -29.09
CA SER A 397 -29.08 -20.92 -29.03
C SER A 397 -29.74 -20.94 -30.42
N SER A 398 -29.11 -20.32 -31.43
CA SER A 398 -29.56 -20.40 -32.82
C SER A 398 -29.26 -21.74 -33.50
N LEU A 399 -28.42 -22.60 -32.91
CA LEU A 399 -27.97 -23.89 -33.48
C LEU A 399 -28.66 -25.15 -32.90
N GLY A 400 -29.57 -25.03 -31.91
CA GLY A 400 -30.35 -26.15 -31.37
C GLY A 400 -30.28 -26.31 -29.84
N THR A 401 -30.40 -27.54 -29.33
CA THR A 401 -30.34 -27.81 -27.88
C THR A 401 -28.94 -27.59 -27.32
N VAL A 402 -28.77 -26.50 -26.58
CA VAL A 402 -27.48 -26.10 -25.98
C VAL A 402 -27.19 -26.91 -24.71
N SER A 403 -25.98 -27.48 -24.61
CA SER A 403 -25.45 -28.11 -23.39
C SER A 403 -24.68 -27.09 -22.56
N PHE A 404 -24.52 -27.34 -21.26
CA PHE A 404 -23.75 -26.47 -20.35
C PHE A 404 -22.29 -26.31 -20.82
N THR A 405 -21.69 -27.39 -21.33
CA THR A 405 -20.30 -27.42 -21.81
C THR A 405 -20.02 -26.49 -22.98
N ASP A 406 -21.07 -26.14 -23.75
CA ASP A 406 -20.91 -25.37 -24.98
C ASP A 406 -20.88 -23.86 -24.69
N VAL A 407 -21.32 -23.45 -23.50
CA VAL A 407 -21.52 -22.05 -23.10
C VAL A 407 -20.57 -21.61 -21.98
N VAL A 408 -19.59 -22.44 -21.65
CA VAL A 408 -18.57 -22.12 -20.64
C VAL A 408 -17.48 -21.26 -21.31
N PRO A 409 -17.21 -20.04 -20.81
CA PRO A 409 -16.02 -19.29 -21.21
C PRO A 409 -14.80 -19.86 -20.49
N TYR A 410 -14.18 -20.90 -21.06
CA TYR A 410 -13.12 -21.66 -20.40
C TYR A 410 -11.89 -20.81 -20.14
N THR A 411 -11.54 -19.93 -21.08
CA THR A 411 -10.36 -19.06 -20.98
C THR A 411 -10.52 -18.05 -19.85
N LEU A 412 -11.67 -17.37 -19.73
CA LEU A 412 -11.98 -16.44 -18.65
C LEU A 412 -11.94 -17.13 -17.29
N ILE A 413 -12.62 -18.26 -17.18
CA ILE A 413 -12.75 -19.00 -15.92
C ILE A 413 -11.39 -19.54 -15.49
N ALA A 414 -10.59 -20.09 -16.40
CA ALA A 414 -9.24 -20.54 -16.11
C ALA A 414 -8.34 -19.38 -15.66
N GLY A 415 -8.40 -18.24 -16.35
CA GLY A 415 -7.64 -17.04 -16.00
C GLY A 415 -7.98 -16.51 -14.60
N LEU A 416 -9.27 -16.35 -14.30
CA LEU A 416 -9.76 -15.93 -12.98
C LEU A 416 -9.40 -16.95 -11.90
N PHE A 417 -9.57 -18.24 -12.16
CA PHE A 417 -9.20 -19.31 -11.23
C PHE A 417 -7.72 -19.25 -10.86
N LEU A 418 -6.85 -19.13 -11.86
CA LEU A 418 -5.40 -19.12 -11.69
C LEU A 418 -4.89 -17.85 -10.99
N SER A 419 -5.60 -16.74 -11.14
CA SER A 419 -5.31 -15.49 -10.43
C SER A 419 -5.75 -15.52 -8.96
N ASN A 420 -6.97 -16.01 -8.71
CA ASN A 420 -7.60 -16.00 -7.39
C ASN A 420 -6.97 -17.02 -6.43
N LEU A 421 -6.47 -18.14 -6.96
CA LEU A 421 -5.83 -19.20 -6.16
C LEU A 421 -4.61 -18.69 -5.33
N PRO A 422 -3.55 -18.09 -5.93
CA PRO A 422 -2.41 -17.59 -5.17
C PRO A 422 -2.77 -16.42 -4.25
N GLU A 423 -3.69 -15.55 -4.63
CA GLU A 423 -4.13 -14.42 -3.80
C GLU A 423 -4.83 -14.90 -2.51
N ALA A 424 -5.76 -15.86 -2.63
CA ALA A 424 -6.43 -16.44 -1.47
C ALA A 424 -5.48 -17.23 -0.58
N MET A 425 -4.51 -17.92 -1.18
CA MET A 425 -3.47 -18.66 -0.46
C MET A 425 -2.57 -17.73 0.37
N SER A 426 -2.00 -16.70 -0.26
CA SER A 426 -1.14 -15.70 0.39
C SER A 426 -1.90 -14.97 1.51
N SER A 427 -3.13 -14.54 1.21
CA SER A 427 -4.01 -13.84 2.15
C SER A 427 -4.36 -14.70 3.37
N SER A 428 -4.64 -16.00 3.18
CA SER A 428 -4.97 -16.92 4.27
C SER A 428 -3.78 -17.20 5.19
N ILE A 429 -2.57 -17.28 4.64
CA ILE A 429 -1.33 -17.36 5.43
C ILE A 429 -1.19 -16.10 6.29
N GLY A 430 -1.45 -14.92 5.71
CA GLY A 430 -1.45 -13.64 6.43
C GLY A 430 -2.48 -13.59 7.57
N MET A 431 -3.74 -13.94 7.29
CA MET A 431 -4.80 -13.98 8.31
C MET A 431 -4.49 -14.95 9.45
N LYS A 432 -3.92 -16.13 9.13
CA LYS A 432 -3.51 -17.12 10.14
C LYS A 432 -2.38 -16.59 11.02
N LYS A 433 -1.39 -15.88 10.45
CA LYS A 433 -0.32 -15.20 11.22
C LYS A 433 -0.85 -14.12 12.16
N MET A 434 -1.96 -13.48 11.81
CA MET A 434 -2.67 -12.51 12.67
C MET A 434 -3.54 -13.17 13.77
N GLY A 435 -3.47 -14.50 13.93
CA GLY A 435 -4.15 -15.24 14.99
C GLY A 435 -5.59 -15.63 14.68
N TRP A 436 -6.07 -15.48 13.44
CA TRP A 436 -7.41 -15.94 13.07
C TRP A 436 -7.47 -17.46 12.95
N LYS A 437 -8.55 -18.05 13.48
CA LYS A 437 -8.78 -19.50 13.43
C LYS A 437 -9.05 -19.95 11.98
N PRO A 438 -8.51 -21.10 11.54
CA PRO A 438 -8.71 -21.62 10.18
C PRO A 438 -10.17 -21.67 9.71
N PHE A 439 -11.09 -22.07 10.60
CA PHE A 439 -12.52 -22.10 10.30
C PHE A 439 -13.11 -20.73 9.94
N LYS A 440 -12.68 -19.68 10.66
CA LYS A 440 -13.11 -18.30 10.38
C LYS A 440 -12.56 -17.78 9.06
N ILE A 441 -11.35 -18.21 8.68
CA ILE A 441 -10.73 -17.85 7.40
C ILE A 441 -11.52 -18.53 6.27
N LEU A 442 -11.72 -19.85 6.33
CA LEU A 442 -12.44 -20.60 5.30
C LEU A 442 -13.87 -20.12 5.08
N THR A 443 -14.61 -19.78 6.15
CA THR A 443 -15.97 -19.25 6.04
C THR A 443 -16.04 -17.93 5.27
N LEU A 444 -15.03 -17.07 5.40
CA LEU A 444 -14.92 -15.84 4.63
C LEU A 444 -14.67 -16.10 3.13
N TRP A 445 -13.89 -17.11 2.78
CA TRP A 445 -13.63 -17.45 1.37
C TRP A 445 -14.84 -18.13 0.73
N VAL A 446 -15.54 -19.00 1.48
CA VAL A 446 -16.80 -19.58 1.03
C VAL A 446 -17.86 -18.50 0.81
N SER A 447 -17.91 -17.46 1.67
CA SER A 447 -18.84 -16.36 1.44
C SER A 447 -18.53 -15.60 0.16
N LEU A 448 -17.25 -15.36 -0.16
CA LEU A 448 -16.87 -14.73 -1.45
C LEU A 448 -17.27 -15.58 -2.64
N MET A 449 -17.01 -16.88 -2.60
CA MET A 449 -17.42 -17.81 -3.65
C MET A 449 -18.93 -17.74 -3.92
N LEU A 450 -19.74 -17.75 -2.86
CA LEU A 450 -21.20 -17.62 -2.98
C LEU A 450 -21.62 -16.24 -3.51
N MET A 451 -20.96 -15.17 -3.08
CA MET A 451 -21.25 -13.82 -3.57
C MET A 451 -20.90 -13.67 -5.06
N THR A 452 -19.80 -14.23 -5.53
CA THR A 452 -19.43 -14.25 -6.95
C THR A 452 -20.42 -15.09 -7.78
N ALA A 453 -20.85 -16.24 -7.25
CA ALA A 453 -21.87 -17.07 -7.91
C ALA A 453 -23.22 -16.33 -8.05
N ILE A 454 -23.65 -15.62 -7.00
CA ILE A 454 -24.84 -14.78 -7.04
C ILE A 454 -24.65 -13.58 -7.99
N GLY A 455 -23.47 -12.96 -7.98
CA GLY A 455 -23.13 -11.87 -8.88
C GLY A 455 -23.19 -12.27 -10.36
N ALA A 456 -22.83 -13.51 -10.69
CA ALA A 456 -22.99 -14.05 -12.05
C ALA A 456 -24.45 -14.22 -12.47
N ILE A 457 -25.36 -14.56 -11.54
CA ILE A 457 -26.80 -14.52 -11.82
C ILE A 457 -27.22 -13.09 -12.16
N PHE A 458 -26.77 -12.11 -11.39
CA PHE A 458 -27.07 -10.70 -11.65
C PHE A 458 -26.51 -10.25 -13.01
N GLY A 459 -25.30 -10.65 -13.38
CA GLY A 459 -24.72 -10.41 -14.69
C GLY A 459 -25.58 -10.96 -15.82
N TYR A 460 -26.00 -12.22 -15.72
CA TYR A 460 -26.87 -12.85 -16.71
C TYR A 460 -28.25 -12.16 -16.81
N TYR A 461 -28.89 -11.91 -15.66
CA TYR A 461 -30.23 -11.32 -15.63
C TYR A 461 -30.23 -9.88 -16.17
N TYR A 462 -29.33 -9.04 -15.67
CA TYR A 462 -29.29 -7.64 -16.10
C TYR A 462 -28.70 -7.49 -17.50
N GLY A 463 -27.72 -8.31 -17.90
CA GLY A 463 -27.20 -8.35 -19.28
C GLY A 463 -28.32 -8.57 -20.31
N ALA A 464 -29.30 -9.40 -20.00
CA ALA A 464 -30.45 -9.64 -20.89
C ALA A 464 -31.45 -8.48 -21.00
N THR A 465 -31.36 -7.48 -20.10
CA THR A 465 -32.31 -6.37 -19.99
C THR A 465 -31.72 -5.01 -20.36
N ILE A 466 -30.39 -4.86 -20.30
CA ILE A 466 -29.73 -3.59 -20.57
C ILE A 466 -29.34 -3.48 -22.05
N PRO A 467 -29.22 -2.25 -22.59
CA PRO A 467 -28.70 -2.06 -23.93
C PRO A 467 -27.25 -2.55 -24.08
N ASN A 468 -26.89 -3.08 -25.26
CA ASN A 468 -25.58 -3.67 -25.56
C ASN A 468 -24.39 -2.73 -25.23
N TYR A 469 -24.51 -1.44 -25.57
CA TYR A 469 -23.47 -0.44 -25.24
C TYR A 469 -23.26 -0.24 -23.73
N VAL A 470 -24.28 -0.45 -22.89
CA VAL A 470 -24.15 -0.39 -21.44
C VAL A 470 -23.42 -1.62 -20.92
N GLU A 471 -23.75 -2.80 -21.45
CA GLU A 471 -23.08 -4.07 -21.14
C GLU A 471 -21.58 -3.99 -21.46
N ILE A 472 -21.23 -3.57 -22.67
CA ILE A 472 -19.85 -3.33 -23.13
C ILE A 472 -19.14 -2.28 -22.25
N GLY A 473 -19.87 -1.26 -21.78
CA GLY A 473 -19.35 -0.30 -20.82
C GLY A 473 -18.98 -0.93 -19.47
N VAL A 474 -19.79 -1.87 -18.97
CA VAL A 474 -19.51 -2.62 -17.73
C VAL A 474 -18.33 -3.59 -17.91
N GLU A 475 -18.21 -4.24 -19.07
CA GLU A 475 -17.02 -5.02 -19.44
C GLU A 475 -15.76 -4.16 -19.49
N GLY A 476 -15.88 -2.93 -20.00
CA GLY A 476 -14.83 -1.92 -19.92
C GLY A 476 -14.42 -1.64 -18.48
N ILE A 477 -15.39 -1.40 -17.58
CA ILE A 477 -15.12 -1.19 -16.14
C ILE A 477 -14.33 -2.37 -15.55
N ALA A 478 -14.76 -3.60 -15.82
CA ALA A 478 -14.06 -4.79 -15.34
C ALA A 478 -12.65 -4.90 -15.93
N SER A 479 -12.48 -4.69 -17.23
CA SER A 479 -11.19 -4.73 -17.94
C SER A 479 -10.20 -3.71 -17.37
N GLY A 480 -10.64 -2.47 -17.18
CA GLY A 480 -9.81 -1.41 -16.62
C GLY A 480 -9.41 -1.66 -15.16
N ALA A 481 -10.34 -2.18 -14.36
CA ALA A 481 -10.07 -2.58 -12.98
C ALA A 481 -9.05 -3.73 -12.92
N MET A 482 -9.25 -4.79 -13.72
CA MET A 482 -8.34 -5.95 -13.78
C MET A 482 -6.94 -5.57 -14.29
N LEU A 483 -6.83 -4.71 -15.32
CA LEU A 483 -5.54 -4.26 -15.81
C LEU A 483 -4.78 -3.45 -14.74
N THR A 484 -5.49 -2.56 -14.04
CA THR A 484 -4.92 -1.79 -12.93
C THR A 484 -4.49 -2.71 -11.78
N MET A 485 -5.27 -3.75 -11.48
CA MET A 485 -4.94 -4.77 -10.49
C MET A 485 -3.66 -5.54 -10.85
N ILE A 486 -3.54 -6.00 -12.10
CA ILE A 486 -2.36 -6.72 -12.58
C ILE A 486 -1.11 -5.87 -12.42
N ALA A 487 -1.17 -4.61 -12.86
CA ALA A 487 -0.04 -3.68 -12.85
C ALA A 487 0.33 -3.19 -11.43
N GLN A 488 -0.66 -2.83 -10.61
CA GLN A 488 -0.43 -2.26 -9.29
C GLN A 488 -0.11 -3.34 -8.25
N THR A 489 -0.62 -4.55 -8.43
CA THR A 489 -0.61 -5.56 -7.37
C THR A 489 0.03 -6.88 -7.75
N MET A 490 -0.48 -7.61 -8.74
CA MET A 490 -0.03 -8.99 -9.00
C MET A 490 1.41 -9.08 -9.49
N ILE A 491 1.79 -8.27 -10.49
CA ILE A 491 3.15 -8.29 -11.03
C ILE A 491 4.17 -7.80 -9.98
N PRO A 492 3.99 -6.64 -9.32
CA PRO A 492 4.93 -6.20 -8.28
C PRO A 492 5.06 -7.18 -7.12
N GLU A 493 3.96 -7.83 -6.73
CA GLU A 493 3.97 -8.85 -5.68
C GLU A 493 4.78 -10.09 -6.09
N ALA A 494 4.58 -10.60 -7.30
CA ALA A 494 5.37 -11.72 -7.81
C ALA A 494 6.87 -11.38 -7.88
N VAL A 495 7.23 -10.19 -8.37
CA VAL A 495 8.63 -9.73 -8.41
C VAL A 495 9.22 -9.66 -7.01
N HIS A 496 8.47 -9.16 -6.04
CA HIS A 496 8.94 -9.02 -4.68
C HIS A 496 9.14 -10.38 -3.98
N ILE A 497 8.23 -11.34 -4.19
CA ILE A 497 8.27 -12.63 -3.49
C ILE A 497 9.27 -13.59 -4.16
N GLY A 498 9.33 -13.65 -5.49
CA GLY A 498 10.09 -14.66 -6.24
C GLY A 498 11.24 -14.13 -7.08
N GLY A 499 11.39 -12.81 -7.19
CA GLY A 499 12.37 -12.16 -8.06
C GLY A 499 11.89 -12.00 -9.50
N SER A 500 12.56 -11.12 -10.24
CA SER A 500 12.20 -10.76 -11.62
C SER A 500 12.30 -11.93 -12.61
N LYS A 501 13.28 -12.82 -12.44
CA LYS A 501 13.53 -13.95 -13.36
C LYS A 501 12.36 -14.93 -13.42
N VAL A 502 11.86 -15.35 -12.25
CA VAL A 502 10.71 -16.28 -12.15
C VAL A 502 9.45 -15.58 -12.64
N THR A 503 9.26 -14.32 -12.22
CA THR A 503 8.07 -13.54 -12.58
C THR A 503 7.92 -13.41 -14.09
N GLY A 504 8.96 -12.96 -14.81
CA GLY A 504 8.87 -12.76 -16.26
C GLY A 504 8.53 -14.04 -17.03
N LEU A 505 9.21 -15.15 -16.74
CA LEU A 505 8.95 -16.43 -17.41
C LEU A 505 7.56 -16.98 -17.08
N SER A 506 7.12 -16.87 -15.83
CA SER A 506 5.79 -17.33 -15.41
C SER A 506 4.68 -16.48 -16.01
N THR A 507 4.83 -15.14 -16.10
CA THR A 507 3.88 -14.26 -16.79
C THR A 507 3.76 -14.63 -18.26
N LEU A 508 4.88 -14.84 -18.96
CA LEU A 508 4.86 -15.29 -20.35
C LEU A 508 4.15 -16.64 -20.50
N ALA A 509 4.48 -17.62 -19.65
CA ALA A 509 3.86 -18.93 -19.68
C ALA A 509 2.34 -18.85 -19.45
N GLY A 510 1.88 -18.00 -18.54
CA GLY A 510 0.46 -17.79 -18.27
C GLY A 510 -0.26 -17.17 -19.47
N TYR A 511 0.33 -16.12 -20.05
CA TYR A 511 -0.21 -15.46 -21.24
C TYR A 511 -0.33 -16.44 -22.41
N LEU A 512 0.75 -17.16 -22.74
CA LEU A 512 0.74 -18.14 -23.84
C LEU A 512 -0.23 -19.29 -23.57
N SER A 513 -0.35 -19.73 -22.32
CA SER A 513 -1.30 -20.79 -21.94
C SER A 513 -2.74 -20.34 -22.20
N ALA A 514 -3.12 -19.13 -21.77
CA ALA A 514 -4.45 -18.58 -22.01
C ALA A 514 -4.75 -18.38 -23.51
N VAL A 515 -3.78 -17.86 -24.28
CA VAL A 515 -3.93 -17.75 -25.74
C VAL A 515 -4.08 -19.13 -26.39
N ALA A 516 -3.28 -20.11 -25.97
CA ALA A 516 -3.37 -21.48 -26.48
C ALA A 516 -4.74 -22.10 -26.15
N PHE A 517 -5.23 -21.94 -24.93
CA PHE A 517 -6.56 -22.40 -24.54
C PHE A 517 -7.65 -21.81 -25.44
N LYS A 518 -7.56 -20.52 -25.78
CA LYS A 518 -8.54 -19.87 -26.65
C LYS A 518 -8.57 -20.43 -28.06
N VAL A 519 -7.44 -20.91 -28.57
CA VAL A 519 -7.37 -21.53 -29.91
C VAL A 519 -8.04 -22.91 -29.93
N PHE A 520 -8.11 -23.60 -28.78
CA PHE A 520 -8.71 -24.92 -28.66
C PHE A 520 -10.16 -24.91 -28.12
N GLU A 521 -10.66 -23.74 -27.76
CA GLU A 521 -12.06 -23.45 -27.38
C GLU A 521 -12.90 -23.16 -28.62
#